data_AF-A0A8H3M6Y3-F1
#
_entry.id   AF-A0A8H3M6Y3-F1
#
_cell.length_a   1.000
_cell.length_b   1.000
_cell.length_c   1.000
_cell.angle_alpha   90.00
_cell.angle_beta   90.00
_cell.angle_gamma   90.00
#
_symmetry.space_group_name_H-M   'P 1'
#
loop_
_entity.id
_entity.type
_entity.pdbx_description
1 polymer ?
#
loop_
_entity_poly.entity_id
_entity_poly.type
_entity_poly.pdbx_seq_one_letter_code
_entity_poly.pdbx_strand_id
1 'polypeptide(L)'
;MELDEDVLFLIFEELQNDAKSLHSCLLVNRSWCVTAIPVLWRDPEKYFKTVNPKRIKKLSNVIFLHLSEESRNILNDQGIKNPIITGKYQQPAFNYINLTRMLKI
;
A
#
# COMPACT_ATOMS: atom_id res chain seq x y z
N MET A 1 -4.97 -14.81 -24.86
CA MET A 1 -3.54 -14.45 -24.89
C MET A 1 -3.32 -13.60 -23.66
N GLU A 2 -2.88 -14.24 -22.58
CA GLU A 2 -2.56 -13.55 -21.34
C GLU A 2 -1.13 -13.02 -21.51
N LEU A 3 -0.91 -11.73 -21.26
CA LEU A 3 0.43 -11.17 -21.30
C LEU A 3 1.19 -11.75 -20.11
N ASP A 4 2.42 -12.21 -20.34
CA ASP A 4 3.25 -12.76 -19.28
C ASP A 4 3.45 -11.72 -18.16
N GLU A 5 3.44 -12.17 -16.90
CA GLU A 5 3.54 -11.29 -15.73
C GLU A 5 4.85 -10.50 -15.73
N ASP A 6 5.93 -11.05 -16.28
CA ASP A 6 7.22 -10.35 -16.40
C ASP A 6 7.12 -9.19 -17.38
N VAL A 7 6.40 -9.38 -18.49
CA VAL A 7 6.18 -8.32 -19.49
C VAL A 7 5.29 -7.22 -18.90
N LEU A 8 4.23 -7.60 -18.18
CA LEU A 8 3.38 -6.62 -17.48
C LEU A 8 4.19 -5.83 -16.44
N PHE A 9 5.06 -6.51 -15.70
CA PHE A 9 5.91 -5.86 -14.72
C PHE A 9 6.82 -4.81 -15.36
N LEU A 10 7.48 -5.15 -16.47
CA LEU A 10 8.32 -4.20 -17.22
C LEU A 10 7.52 -2.98 -17.71
N ILE A 11 6.30 -3.19 -18.22
CA ILE A 11 5.41 -2.08 -18.62
C ILE A 11 5.07 -1.21 -17.41
N PHE A 12 4.74 -1.80 -16.27
CA PHE A 12 4.38 -1.06 -15.07
C PHE A 12 5.57 -0.31 -14.46
N GLU A 13 6.79 -0.83 -14.56
CA GLU A 13 8.02 -0.13 -14.16
C GLU A 13 8.20 1.22 -14.88
N GLU A 14 7.87 1.28 -16.17
CA GLU A 14 7.88 2.55 -16.93
C GLU A 14 6.82 3.54 -16.41
N LEU A 15 5.74 3.02 -15.83
CA LEU A 15 4.68 3.81 -15.20
C LEU A 15 4.94 4.15 -13.73
N GLN A 16 6.12 3.81 -13.17
CA GLN A 16 6.40 3.97 -11.74
C GLN A 16 6.25 5.41 -11.21
N ASN A 17 6.27 6.44 -12.05
CA ASN A 17 6.04 7.83 -11.61
C ASN A 17 4.61 8.33 -11.92
N ASP A 18 3.76 7.51 -12.51
CA ASP A 18 2.35 7.79 -12.82
C ASP A 18 1.40 6.89 -12.03
N ALA A 19 1.16 7.25 -10.77
CA ALA A 19 0.22 6.52 -9.91
C ALA A 19 -1.20 6.46 -10.45
N LYS A 20 -1.64 7.42 -11.28
CA LYS A 20 -2.99 7.40 -11.84
C LYS A 20 -3.12 6.27 -12.85
N SER A 21 -2.13 6.13 -13.72
CA SER A 21 -2.08 5.04 -14.69
C SER A 21 -1.93 3.69 -14.00
N LEU A 22 -1.00 3.56 -13.05
CA LEU A 22 -0.87 2.32 -12.25
C LEU A 22 -2.15 1.95 -11.50
N HIS A 23 -2.84 2.92 -10.89
CA HIS A 23 -4.14 2.68 -10.25
C HIS A 23 -5.18 2.16 -11.25
N SER A 24 -5.18 2.67 -12.48
CA SER A 24 -6.09 2.23 -13.53
C SER A 24 -5.78 0.79 -13.96
N CYS A 25 -4.49 0.41 -14.03
CA CYS A 25 -4.05 -0.96 -14.27
C CYS A 25 -4.59 -1.96 -13.24
N LEU A 26 -4.72 -1.56 -11.96
CA LEU A 26 -5.27 -2.42 -10.90
C LEU A 26 -6.69 -2.91 -11.16
N LEU A 27 -7.45 -2.14 -11.93
CA LEU A 27 -8.88 -2.37 -12.15
C LEU A 27 -9.15 -3.24 -13.39
N VAL A 28 -8.12 -3.60 -14.16
CA VAL A 28 -8.26 -4.35 -15.41
C VAL A 28 -8.63 -5.81 -15.13
N ASN A 29 -7.79 -6.53 -14.38
CA ASN A 29 -8.04 -7.92 -13.96
C ASN A 29 -7.11 -8.32 -12.79
N ARG A 30 -7.25 -9.55 -12.31
CA ARG A 30 -6.47 -10.07 -11.17
C ARG A 30 -4.95 -10.10 -11.44
N SER A 31 -4.52 -10.54 -12.63
CA SER A 31 -3.10 -10.60 -12.98
C SER A 31 -2.48 -9.20 -12.95
N TRP A 32 -3.11 -8.24 -13.64
CA TRP A 32 -2.67 -6.84 -13.66
C TRP A 32 -2.64 -6.22 -12.26
N CYS A 33 -3.65 -6.51 -11.44
CA CYS A 33 -3.70 -6.03 -10.05
C CYS A 33 -2.52 -6.54 -9.22
N VAL A 34 -2.24 -7.84 -9.27
CA VAL A 34 -1.13 -8.45 -8.51
C VAL A 34 0.23 -7.93 -8.99
N THR A 35 0.40 -7.72 -10.30
CA THR A 35 1.67 -7.26 -10.87
C THR A 35 1.91 -5.75 -10.70
N ALA A 36 0.88 -4.91 -10.78
CA ALA A 36 1.02 -3.46 -10.63
C ALA A 36 1.14 -3.00 -9.16
N ILE A 37 0.58 -3.75 -8.21
CA ILE A 37 0.63 -3.36 -6.78
C ILE A 37 2.05 -3.20 -6.25
N PRO A 38 3.00 -4.12 -6.48
CA PRO A 38 4.39 -3.96 -6.04
C PRO A 38 5.07 -2.72 -6.62
N VAL A 39 4.74 -2.35 -7.86
CA VAL A 39 5.30 -1.15 -8.51
C VAL A 39 4.69 0.11 -7.87
N LEU A 40 3.36 0.16 -7.73
CA LEU A 40 2.64 1.29 -7.13
C LEU A 40 3.00 1.50 -5.65
N TRP A 41 3.22 0.43 -4.89
CA TRP A 41 3.50 0.53 -3.45
C TRP A 41 4.99 0.53 -3.10
N ARG A 42 5.88 0.51 -4.10
CA ARG A 42 7.34 0.52 -3.87
C ARG A 42 7.80 1.75 -3.11
N ASP A 43 7.28 2.92 -3.46
CA ASP A 43 7.58 4.20 -2.83
C ASP A 43 6.29 5.02 -2.70
N PRO A 44 5.45 4.69 -1.70
CA PRO A 44 4.18 5.35 -1.53
C PRO A 44 4.37 6.83 -1.19
N GLU A 45 5.50 7.20 -0.55
CA GLU A 45 5.80 8.59 -0.24
C GLU A 45 5.79 9.48 -1.46
N LYS A 46 6.29 9.03 -2.62
CA LYS A 46 6.27 9.83 -3.86
C LYS A 46 4.87 10.31 -4.23
N TYR A 47 3.85 9.49 -3.97
CA TYR A 47 2.46 9.81 -4.31
C TYR A 47 1.71 10.52 -3.18
N PHE A 48 2.19 10.37 -1.94
CA PHE A 48 1.60 10.99 -0.75
C PHE A 48 2.30 12.27 -0.31
N LYS A 49 3.49 12.58 -0.85
CA LYS A 49 4.31 13.77 -0.54
C LYS A 49 3.62 15.09 -0.85
N THR A 50 2.70 15.14 -1.81
CA THR A 50 2.18 16.42 -2.30
C THR A 50 0.81 16.86 -1.81
N VAL A 51 -0.15 16.02 -1.42
CA VAL A 51 -1.51 16.57 -1.17
C VAL A 51 -2.34 15.74 -0.18
N ASN A 52 -2.89 16.44 0.82
CA ASN A 52 -4.02 16.09 1.68
C ASN A 52 -3.70 15.25 2.95
N PRO A 53 -3.84 15.83 4.16
CA PRO A 53 -3.72 15.12 5.45
C PRO A 53 -4.58 13.85 5.55
N LYS A 54 -5.72 13.80 4.84
CA LYS A 54 -6.60 12.62 4.80
C LYS A 54 -5.92 11.42 4.14
N ARG A 55 -5.06 11.64 3.13
CA ARG A 55 -4.34 10.56 2.44
C ARG A 55 -3.21 10.01 3.30
N ILE A 56 -2.47 10.88 3.97
CA ILE A 56 -1.45 10.50 4.96
C ILE A 56 -2.08 9.69 6.09
N LYS A 57 -3.24 10.13 6.62
CA LYS A 57 -3.99 9.38 7.63
C LYS A 57 -4.41 7.98 7.13
N LYS A 58 -4.82 7.86 5.86
CA LYS A 58 -5.15 6.54 5.28
C LYS A 58 -3.92 5.64 5.18
N LEU A 59 -2.78 6.17 4.75
CA LEU A 59 -1.52 5.42 4.70
C LEU A 59 -1.09 4.95 6.09
N SER A 60 -1.10 5.85 7.08
CA SER A 60 -0.75 5.51 8.47
C SER A 60 -1.66 4.43 9.04
N ASN A 61 -2.95 4.44 8.67
CA ASN A 61 -3.90 3.41 9.07
C ASN A 61 -3.57 2.04 8.46
N VAL A 62 -3.21 1.99 7.18
CA VAL A 62 -2.79 0.76 6.51
C VAL A 62 -1.55 0.19 7.20
N ILE A 63 -0.54 1.03 7.47
CA ILE A 63 0.67 0.62 8.19
C ILE A 63 0.31 0.08 9.57
N PHE A 64 -0.49 0.82 10.35
CA PHE A 64 -0.88 0.43 11.70
C PHE A 64 -1.60 -0.93 11.76
N LEU A 65 -2.40 -1.26 10.73
CA LEU A 65 -3.10 -2.54 10.64
C LEU A 65 -2.18 -3.74 10.37
N HIS A 66 -1.03 -3.50 9.75
CA HIS A 66 -0.06 -4.55 9.44
C HIS A 66 1.02 -4.70 10.52
N LEU A 67 1.01 -3.87 11.56
CA LEU A 67 1.89 -4.02 12.72
C LEU A 67 1.51 -5.23 13.57
N SER A 68 2.50 -5.84 14.22
CA SER A 68 2.28 -6.88 15.23
C SER A 68 1.42 -6.35 16.39
N GLU A 69 0.79 -7.27 17.11
CA GLU A 69 0.03 -6.91 18.32
C GLU A 69 0.91 -6.19 19.35
N GLU A 70 2.14 -6.66 19.54
CA GLU A 70 3.12 -6.05 20.42
C GLU A 70 3.41 -4.59 20.05
N SER A 71 3.74 -4.32 18.78
CA SER A 71 3.99 -2.96 18.29
C SER A 71 2.76 -2.06 18.44
N ARG A 72 1.54 -2.60 18.23
CA ARG A 72 0.30 -1.85 18.44
C ARG A 72 0.07 -1.51 19.92
N ASN A 73 0.38 -2.42 20.82
CA ASN A 73 0.26 -2.18 22.26
C ASN A 73 1.22 -1.09 22.73
N ILE A 74 2.48 -1.14 22.29
CA ILE A 74 3.48 -0.08 22.56
C ILE A 74 2.96 1.29 22.09
N LEU A 75 2.43 1.37 20.87
CA LEU A 75 1.89 2.63 20.34
C LEU A 75 0.66 3.12 21.11
N ASN A 76 -0.22 2.22 21.55
CA ASN A 76 -1.38 2.55 22.37
C ASN A 76 -0.96 3.11 23.74
N ASP A 77 0.07 2.55 24.36
CA ASP A 77 0.63 3.01 25.64
C ASP A 77 1.26 4.40 25.51
N GLN A 78 1.81 4.73 24.34
CA GLN A 78 2.30 6.07 23.99
C GLN A 78 1.18 7.05 23.61
N GLY A 79 -0.09 6.66 23.74
CA GLY A 79 -1.25 7.50 23.42
C GLY A 79 -1.59 7.58 21.92
N ILE A 80 -0.89 6.84 21.06
CA ILE A 80 -1.16 6.76 19.61
C ILE A 80 -2.23 5.69 19.37
N LYS A 81 -3.48 6.04 19.67
CA LYS A 81 -4.64 5.15 19.49
C LYS A 81 -5.19 5.26 18.07
N ASN A 82 -5.36 4.13 17.39
CA ASN A 82 -6.03 4.10 16.09
C ASN A 82 -7.54 3.80 16.26
N PRO A 83 -8.44 4.74 15.92
CA PRO A 83 -9.90 4.53 16.02
C PRO A 83 -10.44 3.46 15.05
N ILE A 84 -9.60 2.90 14.19
CA ILE A 84 -10.01 1.83 13.27
C ILE A 84 -10.10 0.47 13.97
N ILE A 85 -9.33 0.24 15.05
CA ILE A 85 -9.38 -1.02 15.79
C ILE A 85 -10.72 -1.18 16.54
N THR A 86 -11.42 -0.09 16.83
CA THR A 86 -12.73 -0.13 17.53
C THR A 86 -13.90 -0.46 16.61
N GLY A 87 -13.68 -0.67 15.30
CA GLY A 87 -14.70 -1.10 14.33
C GLY A 87 -14.36 -2.43 13.64
N LYS A 88 -15.33 -3.01 12.91
CA LYS A 88 -15.08 -4.17 12.03
C LYS A 88 -14.27 -3.73 10.80
N TYR A 89 -12.94 -3.64 10.92
CA TYR A 89 -12.06 -3.49 9.76
C TYR A 89 -11.49 -4.84 9.34
N GLN A 90 -11.53 -5.14 8.04
CA GLN A 90 -11.01 -6.38 7.46
C GLN A 90 -9.53 -6.22 7.09
N GLN A 91 -8.78 -7.31 7.18
CA GLN A 91 -7.37 -7.34 6.82
C GLN A 91 -7.20 -6.95 5.34
N PRO A 92 -6.21 -6.10 5.00
CA PRO A 92 -5.97 -5.72 3.61
C PRO A 92 -5.64 -6.93 2.74
N ALA A 93 -6.09 -6.92 1.49
CA ALA A 93 -5.90 -8.04 0.55
C ALA A 93 -4.43 -8.32 0.21
N PHE A 94 -3.54 -7.34 0.41
CA PHE A 94 -2.10 -7.45 0.16
C PHE A 94 -1.35 -7.07 1.43
N ASN A 95 -0.18 -7.68 1.63
CA ASN A 95 0.75 -7.24 2.66
C ASN A 95 1.49 -5.98 2.18
N TYR A 96 0.81 -4.84 2.26
CA TYR A 96 1.33 -3.57 1.76
C TYR A 96 2.65 -3.18 2.41
N ILE A 97 2.86 -3.51 3.70
CA ILE A 97 4.13 -3.23 4.39
C ILE A 97 5.32 -3.83 3.65
N ASN A 98 5.25 -5.12 3.29
CA ASN A 98 6.34 -5.82 2.62
C ASN A 98 6.63 -5.29 1.21
N LEU A 99 5.65 -4.62 0.59
CA LEU A 99 5.79 -4.05 -0.74
C LEU A 99 6.47 -2.68 -0.72
N THR A 100 6.43 -1.99 0.42
CA THR A 100 7.02 -0.65 0.54
C THR A 100 8.50 -0.73 0.85
N ARG A 101 9.29 0.20 0.29
CA ARG A 101 10.68 0.42 0.72
C ARG A 101 10.79 1.19 2.03
N MET A 102 9.67 1.64 2.62
CA MET A 102 9.67 2.49 3.82
C MET A 102 10.11 1.74 5.08
N LEU A 103 9.85 0.43 5.15
CA LEU A 103 10.08 -0.39 6.34
C LEU A 103 11.09 -1.51 6.04
N LYS A 104 12.26 -1.15 5.51
CA LYS A 104 13.43 -2.04 5.55
C LYS A 104 13.97 -2.05 6.98
N ILE A 105 13.28 -2.76 7.87
CA ILE A 105 13.75 -3.09 9.22
C ILE A 105 14.52 -4.41 9.14
#